data_AF-A0A257GZV9-F1
#
_entry.id   AF-A0A257GZV9-F1
#
_cell.length_a   1.000
_cell.length_b   1.000
_cell.length_c   1.000
_cell.angle_alpha   90.00
_cell.angle_beta   90.00
_cell.angle_gamma   90.00
#
_symmetry.space_group_name_H-M   'P 1'
#
loop_
_entity.id
_entity.type
_entity.pdbx_description
1 polymer ?
#
loop_
_entity_poly.entity_id
_entity_poly.type
_entity_poly.pdbx_seq_one_letter_code
_entity_poly.pdbx_strand_id
1 'polypeptide(L)'
;MVFFFDEAHLLFNDAPKVLLERIELVVRLVRSKGVGVYFVTQNPLDIPDTVLAQLGNRVQHALRAFTPRDQKAVKSAAETMRSNPGLDIGAAITELAVGEALVSLMDEKGRPSVTQRVFVLPPGSQIGPINQAQRQALLDSSIIAGVYEKHVDRDSAYESIKGRTDSRLTEAAQRSAPVPPDATPQTGSRSPSRSAPPVEAPAAPERSILDSIGDLLGGGPRRTRASAGEQMIKSAASSIGREVGRQVIRGVLGSIFGGSRR
;
A
#
# COMPACT_ATOMS: atom_id res chain seq x y z
N MET A 1 -7.18 -20.64 -1.78
CA MET A 1 -6.81 -19.39 -2.48
C MET A 1 -5.45 -19.60 -3.13
N VAL A 2 -5.27 -19.18 -4.39
CA VAL A 2 -4.04 -19.36 -5.15
C VAL A 2 -3.65 -18.04 -5.82
N PHE A 3 -2.40 -17.62 -5.67
CA PHE A 3 -1.84 -16.45 -6.34
C PHE A 3 -0.93 -16.89 -7.49
N PHE A 4 -1.13 -16.26 -8.64
CA PHE A 4 -0.26 -16.37 -9.79
C PHE A 4 0.39 -15.01 -10.03
N PHE A 5 1.73 -14.99 -10.04
CA PHE A 5 2.53 -13.83 -10.39
C PHE A 5 3.12 -14.08 -11.77
N ASP A 6 2.46 -13.54 -12.78
CA ASP A 6 2.97 -13.55 -14.14
C ASP A 6 4.07 -12.50 -14.30
N GLU A 7 5.04 -12.79 -15.16
CA GLU A 7 6.29 -12.02 -15.28
C GLU A 7 6.94 -11.73 -13.93
N ALA A 8 7.12 -12.79 -13.14
CA ALA A 8 7.64 -12.74 -11.78
C ALA A 8 9.00 -12.01 -11.66
N HIS A 9 9.77 -11.94 -12.75
CA HIS A 9 11.01 -11.17 -12.82
C HIS A 9 10.82 -9.70 -12.41
N LEU A 10 9.65 -9.10 -12.65
CA LEU A 10 9.32 -7.73 -12.27
C LEU A 10 9.26 -7.52 -10.75
N LEU A 11 9.03 -8.58 -9.97
CA LEU A 11 9.00 -8.52 -8.51
C LEU A 11 10.41 -8.55 -7.90
N PHE A 12 11.39 -9.06 -8.65
CA PHE A 12 12.73 -9.37 -8.14
C PHE A 12 13.81 -8.49 -8.75
N ASN A 13 13.64 -8.04 -9.99
CA ASN A 13 14.58 -7.14 -10.66
C ASN A 13 14.71 -5.82 -9.90
N ASP A 14 15.94 -5.46 -9.54
CA ASP A 14 16.28 -4.27 -8.76
C ASP A 14 15.51 -4.11 -7.43
N ALA A 15 14.94 -5.20 -6.91
CA ALA A 15 14.19 -5.19 -5.67
C ALA A 15 15.13 -4.92 -4.48
N PRO A 16 14.77 -4.00 -3.56
CA PRO A 16 15.53 -3.80 -2.33
C PRO A 16 15.62 -5.08 -1.52
N LYS A 17 16.75 -5.33 -0.84
CA LYS A 17 16.95 -6.53 0.00
C LYS A 17 15.81 -6.78 0.99
N VAL A 18 15.31 -5.71 1.59
CA VAL A 18 14.18 -5.77 2.54
C VAL A 18 12.93 -6.34 1.88
N LEU A 19 12.65 -6.00 0.62
CA LEU A 19 11.49 -6.54 -0.12
C LEU A 19 11.68 -8.04 -0.40
N LEU A 20 12.87 -8.45 -0.82
CA LEU A 20 13.19 -9.86 -1.05
C LEU A 20 13.01 -10.71 0.23
N GLU A 21 13.53 -10.22 1.36
CA GLU A 21 13.36 -10.86 2.67
C GLU A 21 11.88 -11.00 3.06
N ARG A 22 11.06 -9.98 2.77
CA ARG A 22 9.61 -10.04 3.02
C ARG A 22 8.92 -11.04 2.11
N ILE A 23 9.26 -11.09 0.83
CA ILE A 23 8.70 -12.07 -0.11
C ILE A 23 9.06 -13.49 0.34
N GLU A 24 10.32 -13.73 0.72
CA GLU A 24 10.75 -15.04 1.23
C GLU A 24 9.95 -15.46 2.47
N LEU A 25 9.78 -14.55 3.44
CA LEU A 25 8.96 -14.81 4.63
C LEU A 25 7.51 -15.12 4.27
N VAL A 26 6.92 -14.37 3.35
CA VAL A 26 5.55 -14.60 2.88
C VAL A 26 5.43 -15.98 2.25
N VAL A 27 6.33 -16.34 1.33
CA VAL A 27 6.34 -17.66 0.65
C VAL A 27 6.48 -18.81 1.65
N ARG A 28 7.28 -18.63 2.71
CA ARG A 28 7.39 -19.62 3.80
C ARG A 28 6.09 -19.76 4.60
N LEU A 29 5.45 -18.64 4.93
CA LEU A 29 4.24 -18.62 5.77
C LEU A 29 3.00 -19.13 5.03
N VAL A 30 2.81 -18.74 3.77
CA VAL A 30 1.61 -19.09 2.99
C VAL A 30 1.40 -20.60 2.84
N ARG A 31 2.49 -21.37 2.77
CA ARG A 31 2.44 -22.84 2.75
C ARG A 31 1.67 -23.41 3.94
N SER A 32 1.85 -22.85 5.14
CA SER A 32 1.17 -23.29 6.36
C SER A 32 -0.30 -22.82 6.47
N LYS A 33 -0.72 -21.89 5.62
CA LYS A 33 -2.04 -21.24 5.65
C LYS A 33 -2.98 -21.72 4.54
N GLY A 34 -2.58 -22.75 3.78
CA GLY A 34 -3.40 -23.28 2.68
C GLY A 34 -3.50 -22.33 1.49
N VAL A 35 -2.50 -21.46 1.31
CA VAL A 35 -2.42 -20.51 0.18
C VAL A 35 -1.31 -20.97 -0.76
N GLY A 36 -1.66 -21.19 -2.03
CA GLY A 36 -0.69 -21.52 -3.08
C GLY A 36 -0.12 -20.26 -3.73
N VAL A 37 1.19 -20.26 -4.03
CA VAL A 37 1.85 -19.19 -4.78
C VAL A 37 2.59 -19.81 -5.96
N TYR A 38 2.35 -19.27 -7.14
CA TYR A 38 2.99 -19.66 -8.39
C TYR A 38 3.66 -18.44 -9.01
N PHE A 39 4.97 -18.56 -9.27
CA PHE A 39 5.72 -17.57 -10.03
C PHE A 39 5.90 -18.08 -11.44
N VAL A 40 5.46 -17.28 -12.42
CA VAL A 40 5.58 -17.58 -13.85
C VAL A 40 6.60 -16.60 -14.43
N THR A 41 7.65 -17.13 -15.04
CA THR A 41 8.75 -16.35 -15.62
C THR A 41 9.26 -17.04 -16.88
N GLN A 42 9.84 -16.25 -17.78
CA GLN A 42 10.48 -16.76 -18.99
C GLN A 42 11.84 -17.39 -18.70
N ASN A 43 12.57 -16.88 -17.70
CA ASN A 43 13.88 -17.40 -17.31
C ASN A 43 13.90 -17.76 -15.82
N PRO A 44 14.26 -19.01 -15.46
CA PRO A 44 14.37 -19.43 -14.06
C PRO A 44 15.38 -18.61 -13.24
N LEU A 45 16.40 -18.03 -13.89
CA LEU A 45 17.43 -17.21 -13.24
C LEU A 45 16.90 -15.85 -12.73
N ASP A 46 15.70 -15.46 -13.14
CA ASP A 46 15.10 -14.20 -12.70
C ASP A 46 14.46 -14.31 -11.31
N ILE A 47 14.37 -15.52 -10.75
CA ILE A 47 13.84 -15.75 -9.40
C ILE A 47 15.03 -16.07 -8.47
N PRO A 48 15.17 -15.38 -7.32
CA PRO A 48 16.24 -15.67 -6.37
C PRO A 48 16.21 -17.10 -5.83
N ASP A 49 17.39 -17.70 -5.67
CA ASP A 49 17.56 -19.07 -5.15
C ASP A 49 16.86 -19.30 -3.81
N THR A 50 16.86 -18.30 -2.93
CA THR A 50 16.20 -18.38 -1.62
C THR A 50 14.69 -18.58 -1.74
N VAL A 51 14.07 -17.97 -2.76
CA VAL A 51 12.65 -18.12 -3.07
C VAL A 51 12.41 -19.43 -3.80
N LEU A 52 13.23 -19.75 -4.82
CA LEU A 52 13.15 -21.03 -5.55
C LEU A 52 13.21 -22.23 -4.60
N ALA A 53 14.09 -22.20 -3.59
CA ALA A 53 14.21 -23.26 -2.60
C ALA A 53 12.93 -23.49 -1.76
N GLN A 54 12.03 -22.51 -1.66
CA GLN A 54 10.75 -22.66 -0.95
C GLN A 54 9.63 -23.22 -1.85
N LEU A 55 9.80 -23.15 -3.16
CA LEU A 55 8.81 -23.62 -4.12
C LEU A 55 9.00 -25.12 -4.35
N GLY A 56 8.00 -25.95 -4.08
CA GLY A 56 8.10 -27.41 -4.26
C GLY A 56 7.62 -27.93 -5.61
N ASN A 57 6.64 -27.27 -6.22
CA ASN A 57 6.12 -27.64 -7.54
C ASN A 57 6.96 -27.01 -8.64
N ARG A 58 7.21 -27.76 -9.72
CA ARG A 58 7.94 -27.32 -10.90
C ARG A 58 7.19 -27.73 -12.17
N VAL A 59 7.00 -26.75 -13.05
CA VAL A 59 6.46 -26.92 -14.40
C VAL A 59 7.37 -26.16 -15.33
N GLN A 60 8.14 -26.88 -16.15
CA GLN A 60 9.13 -26.30 -17.04
C GLN A 60 8.70 -26.54 -18.49
N HIS A 61 8.47 -25.46 -19.22
CA HIS A 61 8.26 -25.51 -20.67
C HIS A 61 9.60 -25.41 -21.41
N ALA A 62 9.56 -25.52 -22.74
CA ALA A 62 10.74 -25.43 -23.58
C ALA A 62 11.56 -24.16 -23.31
N LEU A 63 12.87 -24.31 -23.12
CA LEU A 63 13.82 -23.19 -23.09
C LEU A 63 14.71 -23.27 -24.33
N ARG A 64 14.88 -22.12 -24.98
CA ARG A 64 15.74 -22.01 -26.15
C ARG A 64 17.15 -21.65 -25.72
N ALA A 65 18.10 -22.58 -25.89
CA ALA A 65 19.48 -22.42 -25.44
C ALA A 65 20.41 -21.94 -26.58
N PHE A 66 20.36 -20.65 -26.94
CA PHE A 66 21.23 -20.09 -27.99
C PHE A 66 22.46 -19.39 -27.43
N THR A 67 22.37 -18.87 -26.21
CA THR A 67 23.46 -18.12 -25.55
C THR A 67 24.01 -18.88 -24.34
N PRO A 68 25.22 -18.51 -23.85
CA PRO A 68 25.74 -19.07 -22.60
C PRO A 68 24.84 -18.78 -21.38
N ARG A 69 24.09 -17.67 -21.40
CA ARG A 69 23.12 -17.36 -20.34
C ARG A 69 21.95 -18.35 -20.38
N ASP A 70 21.46 -18.68 -21.56
CA ASP A 70 20.36 -19.63 -21.73
C ASP A 70 20.78 -21.06 -21.34
N GLN A 71 22.01 -21.45 -21.67
CA GLN A 71 22.55 -22.75 -21.25
C GLN A 71 22.62 -22.87 -19.71
N LYS A 72 23.00 -21.78 -19.02
CA LYS A 72 22.94 -21.73 -17.56
C LYS A 72 21.50 -21.82 -17.04
N ALA A 73 20.56 -21.17 -17.71
CA ALA A 73 19.14 -21.24 -17.35
C ALA A 73 18.59 -22.67 -17.50
N VAL A 74 18.91 -23.36 -18.60
CA VAL A 74 18.56 -24.78 -18.81
C VAL A 74 19.16 -25.66 -17.71
N LYS A 75 20.45 -25.48 -17.41
CA LYS A 75 21.12 -26.25 -16.36
C LYS A 75 20.50 -26.01 -15.00
N SER A 76 20.27 -24.75 -14.64
CA SER A 76 19.64 -24.36 -13.38
C SER A 76 18.24 -24.96 -13.25
N ALA A 77 17.40 -24.85 -14.30
CA ALA A 77 16.08 -25.46 -14.33
C ALA A 77 16.18 -26.98 -14.09
N ALA A 78 17.05 -27.68 -14.82
CA ALA A 78 17.23 -29.12 -14.69
C ALA A 78 17.66 -29.55 -13.28
N GLU A 79 18.61 -28.83 -12.66
CA GLU A 79 19.12 -29.11 -11.31
C GLU A 79 18.07 -28.86 -10.22
N THR A 80 17.10 -27.98 -10.44
CA THR A 80 16.02 -27.72 -9.47
C THR A 80 14.90 -28.77 -9.52
N MET A 81 14.90 -29.65 -10.53
CA MET A 81 13.90 -30.69 -10.71
C MET A 81 14.37 -32.03 -10.14
N ARG A 82 13.43 -32.87 -9.69
CA ARG A 82 13.80 -34.20 -9.20
C ARG A 82 14.25 -35.08 -10.37
N SER A 83 15.44 -35.68 -10.23
CA SER A 83 16.03 -36.53 -11.27
C SER A 83 15.15 -37.73 -11.63
N ASN A 84 15.22 -38.11 -12.91
CA ASN A 84 14.57 -39.29 -13.46
C ASN A 84 15.63 -40.13 -14.22
N PRO A 85 15.93 -41.37 -13.79
CA PRO A 85 16.93 -42.21 -14.46
C PRO A 85 16.64 -42.52 -15.93
N GLY A 86 15.37 -42.46 -16.34
CA GLY A 86 14.94 -42.71 -17.72
C GLY A 86 14.87 -41.46 -18.60
N LEU A 87 15.24 -40.28 -18.09
CA LEU A 87 15.10 -39.01 -18.79
C LEU A 87 16.26 -38.07 -18.49
N ASP A 88 17.02 -37.67 -19.52
CA ASP A 88 17.93 -36.54 -19.41
C ASP A 88 17.12 -35.24 -19.38
N ILE A 89 16.98 -34.67 -18.18
CA ILE A 89 16.20 -33.45 -17.96
C ILE A 89 16.79 -32.26 -18.72
N GLY A 90 18.13 -32.13 -18.75
CA GLY A 90 18.79 -31.01 -19.41
C GLY A 90 18.57 -31.03 -20.93
N ALA A 91 18.76 -32.19 -21.55
CA ALA A 91 18.48 -32.38 -22.98
C ALA A 91 16.97 -32.24 -23.28
N ALA A 92 16.11 -32.84 -22.45
CA ALA A 92 14.67 -32.80 -22.65
C ALA A 92 14.13 -31.36 -22.66
N ILE A 93 14.62 -30.47 -21.78
CA ILE A 93 14.20 -29.05 -21.74
C ILE A 93 14.36 -28.35 -23.10
N THR A 94 15.43 -28.65 -23.85
CA THR A 94 15.69 -28.04 -25.15
C THR A 94 14.92 -28.70 -26.30
N GLU A 95 14.45 -29.93 -26.09
CA GLU A 95 13.75 -30.75 -27.08
C GLU A 95 12.22 -30.71 -26.95
N LEU A 96 11.69 -30.08 -25.89
CA LEU A 96 10.26 -29.93 -25.67
C LEU A 96 9.58 -29.20 -26.84
N ALA A 97 8.48 -29.76 -27.31
CA ALA A 97 7.62 -29.11 -28.30
C ALA A 97 6.56 -28.21 -27.65
N VAL A 98 5.86 -27.41 -28.47
CA VAL A 98 4.72 -26.61 -28.01
C VAL A 98 3.64 -27.54 -27.45
N GLY A 99 3.16 -27.23 -26.24
CA GLY A 99 2.18 -28.07 -25.53
C GLY A 99 2.82 -29.20 -24.72
N GLU A 100 4.15 -29.31 -24.68
CA GLU A 100 4.85 -30.22 -23.77
C GLU A 100 5.50 -29.47 -22.62
N ALA A 101 5.65 -30.16 -21.49
CA ALA A 101 6.35 -29.66 -20.31
C ALA A 101 7.05 -30.79 -19.56
N LEU A 102 8.08 -30.44 -18.80
CA LEU A 102 8.58 -31.27 -17.71
C LEU A 102 7.87 -30.87 -16.42
N VAL A 103 7.34 -31.85 -15.71
CA VAL A 103 6.53 -31.62 -14.50
C VAL A 103 7.05 -32.46 -13.34
N SER A 104 7.23 -31.80 -12.19
CA SER A 104 7.50 -32.42 -10.89
C SER A 104 6.62 -31.72 -9.86
N LEU A 105 5.61 -32.42 -9.35
CA LEU A 105 4.66 -31.89 -8.36
C LEU A 105 4.88 -32.59 -7.02
N MET A 106 4.48 -31.95 -5.93
CA MET A 106 4.57 -32.53 -4.60
C MET A 106 3.57 -33.68 -4.45
N ASP A 107 4.02 -34.79 -3.86
CA ASP A 107 3.18 -35.90 -3.43
C ASP A 107 2.42 -35.58 -2.12
N GLU A 108 1.61 -36.53 -1.65
CA GLU A 108 0.84 -36.40 -0.40
C GLU A 108 1.71 -36.15 0.84
N LYS A 109 3.00 -36.53 0.78
CA LYS A 109 3.99 -36.33 1.85
C LYS A 109 4.78 -35.03 1.67
N GLY A 110 4.43 -34.23 0.67
CA GLY A 110 5.08 -32.97 0.34
C GLY A 110 6.47 -33.13 -0.25
N ARG A 111 6.77 -34.27 -0.90
CA ARG A 111 8.03 -34.53 -1.59
C ARG A 111 7.83 -34.35 -3.10
N PRO A 112 8.76 -33.70 -3.82
CA PRO A 112 8.67 -33.63 -5.28
C PRO A 112 8.62 -35.03 -5.91
N SER A 113 7.68 -35.25 -6.82
CA SER A 113 7.57 -36.46 -7.63
C SER A 113 8.73 -36.52 -8.63
N VAL A 114 9.04 -37.72 -9.13
CA VAL A 114 10.02 -37.89 -10.22
C VAL A 114 9.55 -37.06 -11.41
N THR A 115 10.46 -36.31 -12.03
CA THR A 115 10.13 -35.46 -13.17
C THR A 115 9.69 -36.30 -14.37
N GLN A 116 8.57 -35.92 -14.98
CA GLN A 116 8.03 -36.57 -16.18
C GLN A 116 7.90 -35.56 -17.32
N ARG A 117 8.13 -36.01 -18.55
CA ARG A 117 7.72 -35.28 -19.75
C ARG A 117 6.24 -35.56 -19.98
N VAL A 118 5.43 -34.52 -20.10
CA VAL A 118 3.98 -34.60 -20.22
C VAL A 118 3.46 -33.67 -21.31
N PHE A 119 2.29 -33.99 -21.83
CA PHE A 119 1.50 -33.07 -22.66
C PHE A 119 0.58 -32.24 -21.77
N VAL A 120 0.57 -30.93 -21.99
CA VAL A 120 -0.31 -29.99 -21.32
C VAL A 120 -1.62 -29.95 -22.08
N LEU A 121 -2.70 -30.41 -21.43
CA LEU A 121 -4.05 -30.24 -21.96
C LEU A 121 -4.41 -28.74 -21.88
N PRO A 122 -4.63 -28.05 -23.02
CA PRO A 122 -5.06 -26.67 -22.97
C PRO A 122 -6.44 -26.59 -22.29
N PRO A 123 -6.68 -25.60 -21.42
CA PRO A 123 -8.02 -25.39 -20.90
C PRO A 123 -8.97 -25.10 -22.07
N GLY A 124 -10.21 -25.58 -21.97
CA GLY A 124 -11.27 -25.13 -22.86
C GLY A 124 -11.53 -23.63 -22.61
N SER A 125 -10.76 -22.78 -23.26
CA SER A 125 -10.88 -21.33 -23.14
C SER A 125 -11.72 -20.79 -24.29
N GLN A 126 -12.65 -19.90 -23.95
CA GLN A 126 -13.23 -19.01 -24.94
C GLN A 126 -12.26 -17.86 -25.15
N ILE A 127 -11.77 -17.69 -26.37
CA ILE A 127 -11.01 -16.51 -26.75
C ILE A 127 -12.01 -15.36 -26.95
N GLY A 128 -11.83 -14.29 -26.18
CA GLY A 128 -12.67 -13.09 -26.24
C GLY A 128 -13.62 -12.95 -25.05
N PRO A 129 -14.18 -11.74 -24.82
CA PRO A 129 -15.12 -11.50 -23.74
C PRO A 129 -16.39 -12.33 -23.94
N ILE A 130 -16.90 -12.89 -22.85
CA ILE A 130 -18.25 -13.46 -22.83
C ILE A 130 -19.29 -12.37 -23.05
N ASN A 131 -20.43 -12.71 -23.66
CA ASN A 131 -21.51 -11.74 -23.82
C ASN A 131 -22.20 -11.45 -22.47
N GLN A 132 -22.96 -10.36 -22.40
CA GLN A 132 -23.57 -9.91 -21.15
C GLN A 132 -24.55 -10.93 -20.56
N ALA A 133 -25.30 -11.63 -21.41
CA ALA A 133 -26.26 -12.66 -20.98
C ALA A 133 -25.54 -13.89 -20.39
N GLN A 134 -24.47 -14.35 -21.03
CA GLN A 134 -23.60 -15.42 -20.52
C GLN A 134 -22.97 -15.04 -19.18
N ARG A 135 -22.51 -13.79 -19.05
CA ARG A 135 -21.94 -13.29 -17.79
C ARG A 135 -22.96 -13.32 -16.66
N GLN A 136 -24.19 -12.86 -16.92
CA GLN A 136 -25.23 -12.85 -15.91
C GLN A 136 -25.57 -14.28 -15.46
N ALA A 137 -25.77 -15.21 -16.41
CA ALA A 137 -26.05 -16.60 -16.08
C ALA A 137 -24.92 -17.26 -15.26
N LEU A 138 -23.66 -16.97 -15.57
CA LEU A 138 -22.50 -17.47 -14.80
C LEU A 138 -22.46 -16.91 -13.38
N LEU A 139 -22.76 -15.61 -13.20
CA LEU A 139 -22.85 -14.99 -11.89
C LEU A 139 -23.99 -15.58 -11.06
N ASP A 140 -25.19 -15.71 -11.65
CA ASP A 140 -26.37 -16.24 -10.98
C ASP A 140 -26.20 -17.71 -10.57
N SER A 141 -25.46 -18.50 -11.37
CA SER A 141 -25.16 -19.91 -11.09
C SER A 141 -23.99 -20.14 -10.12
N SER A 142 -23.31 -19.07 -9.69
CA SER A 142 -22.13 -19.15 -8.83
C SER A 142 -22.50 -19.57 -7.41
N ILE A 143 -21.68 -20.42 -6.80
CA ILE A 143 -21.84 -20.86 -5.39
C ILE A 143 -21.79 -19.66 -4.41
N ILE A 144 -21.15 -18.57 -4.82
CA ILE A 144 -20.99 -17.33 -4.05
C ILE A 144 -21.90 -16.19 -4.53
N ALA A 145 -22.93 -16.50 -5.33
CA ALA A 145 -23.96 -15.54 -5.71
C ALA A 145 -24.57 -14.89 -4.45
N GLY A 146 -24.85 -13.59 -4.52
CA GLY A 146 -25.35 -12.77 -3.42
C GLY A 146 -24.28 -12.21 -2.45
N VAL A 147 -23.05 -12.75 -2.45
CA VAL A 147 -22.00 -12.33 -1.50
C VAL A 147 -21.19 -11.14 -2.00
N TYR A 148 -20.73 -11.21 -3.26
CA TYR A 148 -19.79 -10.23 -3.84
C TYR A 148 -20.41 -9.31 -4.90
N GLU A 149 -21.73 -9.38 -5.09
CA GLU A 149 -22.44 -8.59 -6.10
C GLU A 149 -22.63 -7.13 -5.67
N LYS A 150 -22.65 -6.88 -4.37
CA LYS A 150 -22.77 -5.53 -3.83
C LYS A 150 -21.42 -4.83 -3.95
N HIS A 151 -21.31 -3.94 -4.93
CA HIS A 151 -20.20 -3.02 -5.01
C HIS A 151 -20.14 -2.18 -3.73
N VAL A 152 -19.04 -2.30 -3.00
CA VAL A 152 -18.73 -1.43 -1.87
C VAL A 152 -17.80 -0.35 -2.40
N ASP A 153 -18.37 0.81 -2.71
CA ASP A 153 -17.58 2.01 -2.93
C ASP A 153 -17.21 2.60 -1.57
N ARG A 154 -15.91 2.74 -1.30
CA ARG A 154 -15.41 3.22 -0.02
C ARG A 154 -15.04 4.68 -0.18
N ASP A 155 -15.48 5.52 0.76
CA ASP A 155 -15.05 6.91 0.83
C ASP A 155 -13.52 6.98 0.79
N SER A 156 -13.00 7.65 -0.25
CA SER A 156 -11.58 7.79 -0.42
C SER A 156 -11.01 8.78 0.62
N ALA A 157 -9.72 8.60 0.96
CA ALA A 157 -9.03 9.56 1.82
C ALA A 157 -9.05 10.98 1.23
N TYR A 158 -9.05 11.10 -0.10
CA TYR A 158 -9.15 12.37 -0.82
C TYR A 158 -10.49 13.07 -0.60
N GLU A 159 -11.61 12.34 -0.73
CA GLU A 159 -12.96 12.88 -0.48
C GLU A 159 -13.15 13.30 0.97
N SER A 160 -12.62 12.51 1.92
CA SER A 160 -12.62 12.86 3.34
C SER A 160 -11.85 14.16 3.64
N ILE A 161 -10.71 14.38 2.98
CA ILE A 161 -9.89 15.59 3.16
C ILE A 161 -10.54 16.81 2.49
N LYS A 162 -11.09 16.63 1.28
CA LYS A 162 -11.78 17.69 0.55
C LYS A 162 -13.04 18.14 1.31
N GLY A 163 -13.87 17.18 1.75
CA GLY A 163 -15.07 17.47 2.55
C GLY A 163 -14.75 18.24 3.83
N ARG A 164 -13.69 17.85 4.57
CA ARG A 164 -13.22 18.60 5.75
C ARG A 164 -12.77 20.02 5.43
N THR A 165 -12.20 20.25 4.26
CA THR A 165 -11.73 21.57 3.81
C THR A 165 -12.92 22.45 3.43
N ASP A 166 -13.87 21.89 2.68
CA ASP A 166 -15.08 22.59 2.25
C ASP A 166 -15.97 22.97 3.45
N SER A 167 -16.15 22.09 4.44
CA SER A 167 -16.87 22.39 5.68
C SER A 167 -16.22 23.53 6.49
N ARG A 168 -14.88 23.57 6.56
CA ARG A 168 -14.16 24.66 7.25
C ARG A 168 -14.32 26.00 6.53
N LEU A 169 -14.34 25.98 5.20
CA LEU A 169 -14.56 27.19 4.39
C LEU A 169 -15.99 27.72 4.54
N THR A 170 -16.99 26.84 4.62
CA THR A 170 -18.39 27.24 4.85
C THR A 170 -18.62 27.78 6.26
N GLU A 171 -18.05 27.16 7.29
CA GLU A 171 -18.12 27.68 8.67
C GLU A 171 -17.44 29.05 8.82
N ALA A 172 -16.32 29.28 8.12
CA ALA A 172 -15.64 30.58 8.11
C ALA A 172 -16.47 31.67 7.41
N ALA A 173 -17.18 31.33 6.34
CA ALA A 173 -18.07 32.25 5.63
C ALA A 173 -19.34 32.60 6.45
N GLN A 174 -19.86 31.66 7.24
CA GLN A 174 -21.03 31.90 8.10
C GLN A 174 -20.71 32.75 9.34
N ARG A 175 -19.47 32.69 9.86
CA ARG A 175 -19.02 33.55 10.97
C ARG A 175 -18.64 34.98 10.55
N SER A 176 -18.69 35.29 9.25
CA SER A 176 -18.36 36.60 8.70
C SER A 176 -19.57 37.34 8.12
N ALA A 177 -20.80 36.94 8.48
CA ALA A 177 -22.00 37.71 8.19
C ALA A 177 -21.94 39.09 8.89
N PRO A 178 -22.19 40.21 8.19
CA PRO A 178 -22.11 41.55 8.78
C PRO A 178 -23.23 41.76 9.81
N VAL A 179 -22.87 42.21 11.01
CA VAL A 179 -23.82 42.77 11.98
C VAL A 179 -24.43 44.04 11.36
N PRO A 180 -25.77 44.24 11.37
CA PRO A 180 -26.38 45.46 10.86
C PRO A 180 -25.89 46.68 11.66
N PRO A 181 -25.53 47.80 11.02
CA PRO A 181 -25.10 48.99 11.73
C PRO A 181 -26.32 49.80 12.12
N ASP A 182 -26.85 49.61 13.34
CA ASP A 182 -27.62 50.67 13.98
C ASP A 182 -27.65 50.54 15.51
N ALA A 183 -26.90 51.42 16.18
CA ALA A 183 -27.25 52.07 17.45
C ALA A 183 -26.04 52.90 17.97
N THR A 184 -26.24 54.21 17.94
CA THR A 184 -25.46 55.33 18.50
C THR A 184 -24.69 55.09 19.82
N PRO A 185 -23.52 55.75 20.00
CA PRO A 185 -22.80 55.76 21.27
C PRO A 185 -23.35 56.85 22.21
N GLN A 186 -23.88 56.46 23.37
CA GLN A 186 -24.13 57.40 24.47
C GLN A 186 -23.15 57.17 25.62
N THR A 187 -22.35 58.21 25.85
CA THR A 187 -21.53 58.47 27.03
C THR A 187 -22.40 58.70 28.27
N GLY A 188 -22.11 58.03 29.38
CA GLY A 188 -22.77 58.24 30.67
C GLY A 188 -21.97 57.68 31.85
N SER A 189 -21.73 58.51 32.84
CA SER A 189 -20.80 58.36 33.96
C SER A 189 -21.33 57.62 35.20
N ARG A 190 -20.39 57.17 36.06
CA ARG A 190 -20.44 57.00 37.54
C ARG A 190 -20.95 55.66 38.14
N SER A 191 -19.98 54.86 38.61
CA SER A 191 -19.74 54.20 39.93
C SER A 191 -20.83 54.16 41.02
N PRO A 192 -20.61 53.45 42.16
CA PRO A 192 -20.10 52.08 42.42
C PRO A 192 -20.98 51.33 43.46
N SER A 193 -20.84 50.00 43.62
CA SER A 193 -21.21 49.38 44.91
C SER A 193 -20.47 48.08 45.18
N ARG A 194 -20.03 47.97 46.44
CA ARG A 194 -19.19 46.93 47.06
C ARG A 194 -20.00 45.69 47.40
N SER A 195 -19.37 44.52 47.34
CA SER A 195 -19.24 43.58 48.49
C SER A 195 -18.52 42.29 48.08
N ALA A 196 -17.70 41.76 48.98
CA ALA A 196 -16.98 40.49 48.91
C ALA A 196 -17.18 39.75 50.26
N PRO A 197 -16.63 38.53 50.47
CA PRO A 197 -16.97 37.20 49.96
C PRO A 197 -17.48 36.28 51.14
N PRO A 198 -17.65 34.93 51.08
CA PRO A 198 -16.56 33.92 50.91
C PRO A 198 -16.89 32.58 50.17
N VAL A 199 -15.83 31.97 49.62
CA VAL A 199 -15.42 30.53 49.56
C VAL A 199 -16.46 29.43 49.25
N GLU A 200 -16.29 28.72 48.11
CA GLU A 200 -16.15 27.24 48.04
C GLU A 200 -15.67 26.75 46.65
N ALA A 201 -14.74 25.80 46.64
CA ALA A 201 -14.34 24.92 45.52
C ALA A 201 -14.60 23.47 46.00
N PRO A 202 -14.65 22.39 45.18
CA PRO A 202 -14.09 22.25 43.82
C PRO A 202 -14.93 21.42 42.82
N ALA A 203 -14.58 21.46 41.53
CA ALA A 203 -14.69 20.30 40.63
C ALA A 203 -13.75 20.48 39.41
N ALA A 204 -12.88 19.49 39.21
CA ALA A 204 -11.84 19.49 38.18
C ALA A 204 -12.41 19.20 36.77
N PRO A 205 -11.91 19.84 35.70
CA PRO A 205 -12.07 19.32 34.36
C PRO A 205 -10.97 18.29 34.05
N GLU A 206 -11.40 17.21 33.39
CA GLU A 206 -10.62 16.05 32.99
C GLU A 206 -9.35 16.43 32.21
N ARG A 207 -8.24 15.82 32.62
CA ARG A 207 -6.96 15.91 31.92
C ARG A 207 -7.07 15.22 30.57
N SER A 208 -6.94 16.00 29.50
CA SER A 208 -6.87 15.52 28.13
C SER A 208 -5.58 14.73 27.89
N ILE A 209 -5.70 13.59 27.21
CA ILE A 209 -4.63 12.68 26.76
C ILE A 209 -3.55 13.42 25.95
N LEU A 210 -3.89 14.60 25.40
CA LEU A 210 -2.97 15.44 24.63
C LEU A 210 -1.88 16.10 25.51
N ASP A 211 -2.19 16.46 26.76
CA ASP A 211 -1.21 17.04 27.70
C ASP A 211 -0.22 15.98 28.22
N SER A 212 -0.65 14.71 28.24
CA SER A 212 0.19 13.57 28.65
C SER A 212 1.26 13.21 27.62
N ILE A 213 1.00 13.50 26.35
CA ILE A 213 1.94 13.29 25.24
C ILE A 213 2.95 14.44 25.15
N GLY A 214 2.52 15.66 25.51
CA GLY A 214 3.40 16.83 25.62
C GLY A 214 4.49 16.68 26.68
N ASP A 215 4.13 16.18 27.87
CA ASP A 215 5.07 15.93 28.98
C ASP A 215 5.98 14.71 28.76
N LEU A 216 5.63 13.80 27.85
CA LEU A 216 6.43 12.59 27.55
C LEU A 216 7.51 12.84 26.48
N LEU A 217 7.31 13.80 25.58
CA LEU A 217 8.27 14.16 24.53
C LEU A 217 9.23 15.29 24.91
N GLY A 218 8.99 15.98 26.03
CA GLY A 218 9.87 17.02 26.56
C GLY A 218 10.21 16.76 28.02
N GLY A 219 11.19 15.90 28.28
CA GLY A 219 11.56 15.45 29.64
C GLY A 219 11.79 16.59 30.65
N GLY A 220 11.25 16.41 31.87
CA GLY A 220 11.52 17.28 33.04
C GLY A 220 12.84 16.94 33.77
N PRO A 221 13.09 17.40 35.03
CA PRO A 221 12.50 18.53 35.76
C PRO A 221 13.55 19.48 36.43
N ARG A 222 13.10 20.68 36.85
CA ARG A 222 13.65 21.61 37.87
C ARG A 222 15.09 22.19 37.73
N ARG A 223 15.19 23.52 37.53
CA ARG A 223 15.78 24.50 38.49
C ARG A 223 15.83 25.95 37.96
N THR A 224 15.16 26.84 38.69
CA THR A 224 15.56 28.21 39.13
C THR A 224 16.27 29.22 38.20
N ARG A 225 15.64 30.41 38.17
CA ARG A 225 16.16 31.80 38.00
C ARG A 225 16.42 32.35 36.59
N ALA A 226 15.69 33.45 36.36
CA ALA A 226 15.73 34.50 35.34
C ALA A 226 17.08 34.82 34.67
N SER A 227 17.02 35.24 33.39
CA SER A 227 17.64 36.51 32.94
C SER A 227 17.08 36.99 31.60
N ALA A 228 17.15 38.31 31.40
CA ALA A 228 16.41 39.15 30.44
C ALA A 228 16.78 39.01 28.94
N GLY A 229 17.31 37.88 28.48
CA GLY A 229 17.71 37.66 27.07
C GLY A 229 16.63 37.06 26.16
N GLU A 230 15.61 36.42 26.73
CA GLU A 230 14.66 35.59 25.96
C GLU A 230 13.52 36.39 25.30
N GLN A 231 13.35 37.66 25.68
CA GLN A 231 12.30 38.52 25.12
C GLN A 231 12.70 39.20 23.80
N MET A 232 13.98 39.23 23.44
CA MET A 232 14.44 39.80 22.15
C MET A 232 14.39 38.79 20.98
N ILE A 233 14.51 37.49 21.24
CA ILE A 233 14.48 36.47 20.17
C ILE A 233 13.04 36.19 19.71
N LYS A 234 12.05 36.36 20.59
CA LYS A 234 10.64 36.08 20.30
C LYS A 234 9.98 37.13 19.38
N SER A 235 10.50 38.35 19.29
CA SER A 235 9.91 39.39 18.43
C SER A 235 10.39 39.32 16.97
N ALA A 236 11.65 38.93 16.72
CA ALA A 236 12.21 38.81 15.38
C ALA A 236 11.68 37.60 14.57
N ALA A 237 11.17 36.57 15.23
CA ALA A 237 10.56 35.41 14.58
C ALA A 237 9.13 35.65 14.06
N SER A 238 8.45 36.72 14.50
CA SER A 238 7.03 36.96 14.18
C SER A 238 6.78 37.73 12.88
N SER A 239 7.81 38.40 12.32
CA SER A 239 7.69 39.24 11.13
C SER A 239 8.11 38.55 9.83
N ILE A 240 9.04 37.58 9.88
CA ILE A 240 9.53 36.87 8.69
C ILE A 240 8.53 35.81 8.19
N GLY A 241 7.63 35.32 9.04
CA GLY A 241 6.67 34.27 8.69
C GLY A 241 5.45 34.70 7.86
N ARG A 242 5.18 36.01 7.70
CA ARG A 242 3.92 36.48 7.08
C ARG A 242 4.01 36.86 5.60
N GLU A 243 5.21 37.02 5.04
CA GLU A 243 5.40 37.37 3.62
C GLU A 243 5.77 36.17 2.74
N VAL A 244 6.50 35.18 3.25
CA VAL A 244 6.90 33.99 2.48
C VAL A 244 5.69 33.07 2.19
N GLY A 245 4.69 33.04 3.07
CA GLY A 245 3.51 32.17 2.92
C GLY A 245 2.55 32.56 1.79
N ARG A 246 2.48 33.83 1.40
CA ARG A 246 1.53 34.29 0.36
C ARG A 246 2.03 34.08 -1.07
N GLN A 247 3.34 33.97 -1.29
CA GLN A 247 3.91 33.75 -2.63
C GLN A 247 3.96 32.27 -3.03
N VAL A 248 4.22 31.36 -2.07
CA VAL A 248 4.25 29.92 -2.34
C VAL A 248 2.87 29.36 -2.70
N ILE A 249 1.80 29.88 -2.07
CA ILE A 249 0.43 29.44 -2.33
C ILE A 249 -0.05 29.85 -3.72
N ARG A 250 0.39 31.00 -4.26
CA ARG A 250 0.00 31.44 -5.61
C ARG A 250 0.84 30.75 -6.72
N GLY A 251 2.09 30.39 -6.43
CA GLY A 251 2.96 29.68 -7.38
C GLY A 251 2.58 28.22 -7.62
N VAL A 252 2.06 27.52 -6.60
CA VAL A 252 1.70 26.09 -6.69
C VAL A 252 0.26 25.88 -7.19
N LEU A 253 -0.66 26.84 -6.97
CA LEU A 253 -2.02 26.78 -7.51
C LEU A 253 -2.13 27.27 -8.97
N GLY A 254 -1.19 28.09 -9.44
CA GLY A 254 -1.16 28.56 -10.84
C GLY A 254 -0.65 27.52 -11.84
N SER A 255 0.22 26.60 -11.44
CA SER A 255 0.80 25.56 -12.32
C SER A 255 -0.08 24.31 -12.48
N ILE A 256 -1.10 24.15 -11.62
CA ILE A 256 -1.99 22.97 -11.61
C ILE A 256 -3.35 23.27 -12.30
N PHE A 257 -3.73 24.54 -12.49
CA PHE A 257 -5.06 24.91 -12.99
C PHE A 257 -5.10 25.83 -14.23
N GLY A 258 -4.01 26.01 -14.98
CA GLY A 258 -4.05 26.89 -16.16
C GLY A 258 -3.07 26.53 -17.27
N GLY A 259 -3.57 25.97 -18.39
CA GLY A 259 -2.74 25.85 -19.59
C GLY A 259 -3.25 25.05 -20.79
N SER A 260 -4.56 24.90 -21.05
CA SER A 260 -5.03 24.53 -22.39
C SER A 260 -5.59 25.76 -23.12
N ARG A 261 -4.82 26.28 -24.09
CA ARG A 261 -5.28 26.91 -25.35
C ARG A 261 -4.08 27.43 -26.14
N ARG A 262 -3.62 26.62 -27.10
CA ARG A 262 -3.66 26.92 -28.54
C ARG A 262 -3.37 25.64 -29.29
#